data_AF-A0A381KKM9-F1
#
_entry.id   AF-A0A381KKM9-F1
#
_cell.length_a   1.000
_cell.length_b   1.000
_cell.length_c   1.000
_cell.angle_alpha   90.00
_cell.angle_beta   90.00
_cell.angle_gamma   90.00
#
_symmetry.space_group_name_H-M   'P 1'
#
loop_
_entity.id
_entity.type
_entity.pdbx_description
1 polymer ?
#
loop_
_entity_poly.entity_id
_entity_poly.type
_entity_poly.pdbx_seq_one_letter_code
_entity_poly.pdbx_strand_id
1 'polypeptide(L)'
;MSIKLDDKTHNLRINQATSVFGPGAMLDFIDQTLMTAHPNYWTNTIKIQDDRLQATLRVNELRTPPTIDDRSSVPFVRFPRWYFCPKCRKFMPIEDWEKLYKNAHKDKPMKIPICLTCSTKKSTKQLVPTGIITICEHGHIDDFPWVKWVHFRNKSGRKEICENPQILMKTGKSNLGLEGIELECSCGAKANMKGAFMRLKSSKSNDYGVPSEYKEMFKCSGNSPWYNKKVNKCTKYSFASQRGASNVYYPKIESSIIIPPYSDTLNSKVLSSKGYDTFKKFLDRAIKKNKLERFMDEDFEDFASDIAKETGFDTDKVSIVLKDLLPFEDSSPSTTTRNQYREEEYEALIGNIDAKSKKTNDFTIEEQNLSDYDIPNFSKIVLVKRLREVRALTGFSRVNPPDNNIFGEEDIDDSCNDTKVISLRSRDCKKSFYPASEVRGEGIFIEINNDMVKSWISSNPKNTG
;
A
#
# COMPACT_ATOMS: atom_id res chain seq x y z
N MET A 1 8.60 -8.00 21.20
CA MET A 1 7.58 -7.70 22.21
C MET A 1 6.69 -6.61 21.65
N SER A 2 5.39 -6.84 21.52
CA SER A 2 4.42 -5.83 21.11
C SER A 2 4.05 -4.94 22.30
N ILE A 3 3.85 -3.64 22.05
CA ILE A 3 3.48 -2.67 23.08
C ILE A 3 2.06 -2.20 22.76
N LYS A 4 1.12 -2.41 23.68
CA LYS A 4 -0.25 -1.87 23.53
C LYS A 4 -0.26 -0.36 23.82
N LEU A 5 -0.67 0.40 22.80
CA LEU A 5 -0.87 1.85 22.87
C LEU A 5 -2.30 2.17 23.29
N ASP A 6 -2.58 3.45 23.54
CA ASP A 6 -3.91 3.94 23.91
C ASP A 6 -4.78 4.13 22.66
N ASP A 7 -5.95 3.49 22.64
CA ASP A 7 -6.83 3.43 21.47
C ASP A 7 -7.50 4.79 21.14
N LYS A 8 -7.61 5.72 22.11
CA LYS A 8 -8.18 7.05 21.86
C LYS A 8 -7.17 7.94 21.14
N THR A 9 -5.91 7.88 21.55
CA THR A 9 -4.86 8.73 20.96
C THR A 9 -4.21 8.09 19.73
N HIS A 10 -4.35 6.77 19.55
CA HIS A 10 -3.79 6.00 18.43
C HIS A 10 -4.87 5.24 17.66
N ASN A 11 -5.75 5.99 16.97
CA ASN A 11 -6.78 5.42 16.11
C ASN A 11 -6.40 5.54 14.63
N LEU A 12 -6.81 4.56 13.83
CA LEU A 12 -6.65 4.52 12.38
C LEU A 12 -7.91 3.91 11.77
N ARG A 13 -8.53 4.59 10.81
CA ARG A 13 -9.73 4.06 10.13
C ARG A 13 -9.35 2.97 9.12
N ILE A 14 -10.23 2.00 8.91
CA ILE A 14 -10.03 0.90 7.95
C ILE A 14 -9.60 1.43 6.57
N ASN A 15 -10.37 2.35 6.01
CA ASN A 15 -10.08 2.92 4.68
C ASN A 15 -8.73 3.65 4.63
N GLN A 16 -8.24 4.18 5.75
CA GLN A 16 -6.92 4.81 5.81
C GLN A 16 -5.81 3.75 5.85
N ALA A 17 -6.02 2.64 6.59
CA ALA A 17 -5.11 1.50 6.65
C ALA A 17 -5.01 0.70 5.35
N THR A 18 -5.97 0.87 4.43
CA THR A 18 -5.97 0.28 3.08
C THR A 18 -5.70 1.33 1.98
N SER A 19 -5.26 2.54 2.35
CA SER A 19 -4.89 3.58 1.40
C SER A 19 -3.69 4.39 1.87
N VAL A 20 -3.91 5.64 2.32
CA VAL A 20 -2.88 6.64 2.62
C VAL A 20 -1.96 6.29 3.79
N PHE A 21 -2.43 5.47 4.73
CA PHE A 21 -1.68 5.02 5.91
C PHE A 21 -1.55 3.49 5.96
N GLY A 22 -1.53 2.86 4.77
CA GLY A 22 -1.32 1.43 4.65
C GLY A 22 0.10 0.97 5.02
N PRO A 23 0.38 -0.34 4.97
CA PRO A 23 1.69 -0.88 5.30
C PRO A 23 2.84 -0.16 4.58
N GLY A 24 3.88 0.20 5.33
CA GLY A 24 5.00 0.99 4.82
C GLY A 24 4.77 2.51 4.81
N ALA A 25 3.55 3.00 5.02
CA ALA A 25 3.29 4.42 5.22
C ALA A 25 3.61 4.84 6.65
N MET A 26 3.99 6.11 6.83
CA MET A 26 4.16 6.73 8.14
C MET A 26 2.91 7.52 8.51
N LEU A 27 2.57 7.49 9.79
CA LEU A 27 1.47 8.22 10.39
C LEU A 27 1.98 8.97 11.63
N ASP A 28 1.63 10.25 11.70
CA ASP A 28 1.91 11.09 12.86
C ASP A 28 0.80 11.00 13.89
N PHE A 29 1.15 10.46 15.05
CA PHE A 29 0.35 10.60 16.25
C PHE A 29 0.85 11.81 17.05
N ILE A 30 0.03 12.25 18.00
CA ILE A 30 0.34 13.40 18.87
C ILE A 30 1.69 13.20 19.57
N ASP A 31 2.01 11.97 19.94
CA ASP A 31 3.16 11.66 20.79
C ASP A 31 4.39 11.09 20.04
N GLN A 32 4.20 10.52 18.84
CA GLN A 32 5.26 9.91 18.05
C GLN A 32 4.84 9.66 16.59
N THR A 33 5.83 9.49 15.70
CA THR A 33 5.59 8.97 14.35
C THR A 33 5.75 7.47 14.34
N LEU A 34 4.78 6.77 13.75
CA LEU A 34 4.81 5.32 13.56
C LEU A 34 4.65 4.97 12.09
N MET A 35 5.10 3.77 11.72
CA MET A 35 4.92 3.21 10.38
C MET A 35 4.08 1.95 10.45
N THR A 36 3.07 1.83 9.59
CA THR A 36 2.17 0.67 9.55
C THR A 36 2.95 -0.56 9.13
N ALA A 37 2.87 -1.64 9.93
CA ALA A 37 3.63 -2.86 9.67
C ALA A 37 2.99 -3.74 8.59
N HIS A 38 3.80 -4.62 8.01
CA HIS A 38 3.38 -5.53 6.93
C HIS A 38 2.14 -6.37 7.32
N PRO A 39 1.25 -6.71 6.37
CA PRO A 39 0.06 -7.54 6.62
C PRO A 39 0.36 -8.92 7.23
N ASN A 40 1.59 -9.40 7.11
CA ASN A 40 2.04 -10.66 7.72
C ASN A 40 2.00 -10.64 9.26
N TYR A 41 1.98 -9.44 9.86
CA TYR A 41 1.87 -9.28 11.31
C TYR A 41 0.42 -9.08 11.78
N TRP A 42 -0.55 -9.04 10.87
CA TRP A 42 -1.95 -8.80 11.20
C TRP A 42 -2.59 -10.11 11.69
N THR A 43 -3.42 -10.02 12.72
CA THR A 43 -4.13 -11.16 13.33
C THR A 43 -5.61 -10.84 13.43
N ASN A 44 -6.49 -11.84 13.44
CA ASN A 44 -7.96 -11.68 13.46
C ASN A 44 -8.49 -10.76 12.35
N THR A 45 -8.08 -11.04 11.11
CA THR A 45 -8.57 -10.32 9.92
C THR A 45 -9.79 -11.01 9.34
N ILE A 46 -10.75 -10.23 8.84
CA ILE A 46 -11.99 -10.73 8.23
C ILE A 46 -11.80 -10.81 6.72
N LYS A 47 -12.34 -11.85 6.09
CA LYS A 47 -12.27 -11.99 4.62
C LYS A 47 -13.32 -11.12 3.94
N ILE A 48 -12.92 -10.50 2.84
CA ILE A 48 -13.79 -9.83 1.88
C ILE A 48 -13.88 -10.73 0.66
N GLN A 49 -15.09 -10.97 0.17
CA GLN A 49 -15.33 -11.76 -1.04
C GLN A 49 -15.48 -10.83 -2.24
N ASP A 50 -14.63 -11.04 -3.26
CA ASP A 50 -14.75 -10.46 -4.60
C ASP A 50 -14.00 -11.39 -5.57
N ASP A 51 -14.73 -12.34 -6.14
CA ASP A 51 -14.15 -13.40 -6.99
C ASP A 51 -13.39 -12.80 -8.17
N ARG A 52 -13.95 -11.74 -8.78
CA ARG A 52 -13.38 -11.08 -9.95
C ARG A 52 -12.07 -10.40 -9.61
N LEU A 53 -12.04 -9.58 -8.56
CA LEU A 53 -10.83 -8.89 -8.12
C LEU A 53 -9.77 -9.90 -7.61
N GLN A 54 -10.18 -10.95 -6.91
CA GLN A 54 -9.29 -12.02 -6.45
C GLN A 54 -8.62 -12.75 -7.63
N ALA A 55 -9.39 -13.07 -8.67
CA ALA A 55 -8.89 -13.68 -9.90
C ALA A 55 -7.89 -12.77 -10.61
N THR A 56 -8.24 -11.50 -10.86
CA THR A 56 -7.36 -10.55 -11.55
C THR A 56 -6.08 -10.28 -10.76
N LEU A 57 -6.16 -10.22 -9.43
CA LEU A 57 -4.99 -10.03 -8.56
C LEU A 57 -4.22 -11.32 -8.24
N ARG A 58 -4.69 -12.48 -8.72
CA ARG A 58 -4.12 -13.81 -8.50
C ARG A 58 -3.89 -14.12 -7.02
N VAL A 59 -4.84 -13.76 -6.15
CA VAL A 59 -4.80 -14.01 -4.69
C VAL A 59 -5.98 -14.85 -4.23
N ASN A 60 -5.77 -15.61 -3.17
CA ASN A 60 -6.82 -16.48 -2.62
C ASN A 60 -7.84 -15.70 -1.81
N GLU A 61 -7.43 -14.60 -1.16
CA GLU A 61 -8.26 -13.89 -0.19
C GLU A 61 -8.00 -12.38 -0.26
N LEU A 62 -9.05 -11.59 -0.04
CA LEU A 62 -8.94 -10.18 0.33
C LEU A 62 -9.31 -10.07 1.80
N ARG A 63 -8.61 -9.23 2.57
CA ARG A 63 -8.83 -9.18 4.03
C ARG A 63 -8.86 -7.77 4.58
N THR A 64 -9.78 -7.54 5.51
CA THR A 64 -9.86 -6.28 6.26
C THR A 64 -8.62 -6.09 7.15
N PRO A 65 -8.19 -4.85 7.39
CA PRO A 65 -7.36 -4.51 8.53
C PRO A 65 -8.01 -4.99 9.83
N PRO A 66 -7.21 -5.49 10.79
CA PRO A 66 -7.72 -5.92 12.09
C PRO A 66 -8.33 -4.76 12.88
N THR A 67 -9.46 -5.03 13.53
CA THR A 67 -10.22 -4.04 14.30
C THR A 67 -10.24 -4.38 15.80
N ILE A 68 -10.48 -3.36 16.63
CA ILE A 68 -10.60 -3.51 18.09
C ILE A 68 -11.80 -4.39 18.46
N ASP A 69 -12.87 -4.34 17.66
CA ASP A 69 -14.06 -5.17 17.82
C ASP A 69 -13.71 -6.67 17.69
N ASP A 70 -12.74 -6.98 16.82
CA ASP A 70 -12.16 -8.32 16.64
C ASP A 70 -11.01 -8.64 17.61
N ARG A 71 -10.89 -7.85 18.69
CA ARG A 71 -9.84 -7.93 19.72
C ARG A 71 -8.42 -7.86 19.13
N SER A 72 -8.26 -7.14 18.02
CA SER A 72 -6.99 -6.99 17.32
C SER A 72 -6.77 -5.53 16.93
N SER A 73 -5.61 -5.23 16.36
CA SER A 73 -5.26 -3.88 15.94
C SER A 73 -4.16 -3.94 14.90
N VAL A 74 -4.12 -2.96 14.01
CA VAL A 74 -3.04 -2.85 13.02
C VAL A 74 -1.72 -2.63 13.76
N PRO A 75 -0.72 -3.51 13.59
CA PRO A 75 0.59 -3.33 14.21
C PRO A 75 1.37 -2.20 13.53
N PHE A 76 2.15 -1.49 14.34
CA PHE A 76 3.04 -0.42 13.89
C PHE A 76 4.48 -0.68 14.34
N VAL A 77 5.43 -0.10 13.61
CA VAL A 77 6.84 -0.01 13.99
C VAL A 77 7.24 1.45 14.22
N ARG A 78 8.18 1.69 15.14
CA ARG A 78 8.74 3.04 15.33
C ARG A 78 9.68 3.37 14.18
N PHE A 79 9.28 4.33 13.37
CA PHE A 79 10.11 4.90 12.32
C PHE A 79 9.65 6.33 12.03
N PRO A 80 10.56 7.32 11.87
CA PRO A 80 12.03 7.22 11.92
C PRO A 80 12.56 6.82 13.29
N ARG A 81 13.81 6.35 13.36
CA ARG A 81 14.43 5.89 14.61
C ARG A 81 15.24 6.96 15.29
N TRP A 82 15.57 8.08 14.64
CA TRP A 82 16.31 9.17 15.29
C TRP A 82 15.41 10.20 15.96
N TYR A 83 15.71 10.53 17.22
CA TYR A 83 14.93 11.46 18.05
C TYR A 83 15.83 12.46 18.77
N PHE A 84 15.38 13.71 18.88
CA PHE A 84 16.05 14.74 19.67
C PHE A 84 15.20 15.24 20.83
N CYS A 85 15.88 15.68 21.90
CA CYS A 85 15.22 16.40 22.99
C CYS A 85 15.23 17.92 22.71
N PRO A 86 14.07 18.61 22.73
CA PRO A 86 14.03 20.05 22.50
C PRO A 86 14.70 20.88 23.61
N LYS A 87 14.92 20.30 24.80
CA LYS A 87 15.56 20.97 25.94
C LYS A 87 17.08 20.76 25.97
N CYS A 88 17.56 19.52 26.10
CA CYS A 88 19.00 19.25 26.19
C CYS A 88 19.70 19.08 24.84
N ARG A 89 18.94 19.08 23.72
CA ARG A 89 19.45 18.98 22.35
C ARG A 89 20.15 17.67 21.99
N LYS A 90 20.27 16.71 22.92
CA LYS A 90 20.73 15.35 22.63
C LYS A 90 19.92 14.76 21.48
N PHE A 91 20.61 14.19 20.51
CA PHE A 91 20.05 13.61 19.29
C PHE A 91 20.69 12.25 19.05
N MET A 92 19.89 11.20 19.16
CA MET A 92 20.36 9.82 19.09
C MET A 92 19.23 8.85 18.68
N PRO A 93 19.56 7.61 18.29
CA PRO A 93 18.57 6.60 17.99
C PRO A 93 17.63 6.31 19.17
N ILE A 94 16.38 5.95 18.86
CA ILE A 94 15.32 5.64 19.81
C ILE A 94 15.70 4.44 20.68
N GLU A 95 16.50 3.51 20.15
CA GLU A 95 16.97 2.36 20.92
C GLU A 95 17.84 2.78 22.11
N ASP A 96 18.64 3.84 21.97
CA ASP A 96 19.47 4.35 23.06
C ASP A 96 18.63 5.12 24.08
N TRP A 97 17.60 5.84 23.64
CA TRP A 97 16.59 6.42 24.54
C TRP A 97 15.84 5.35 25.32
N GLU A 98 15.44 4.25 24.65
CA GLU A 98 14.75 3.12 25.26
C GLU A 98 15.62 2.39 26.28
N LYS A 99 16.93 2.21 26.02
CA LYS A 99 17.87 1.63 27.00
C LYS A 99 17.92 2.46 28.28
N LEU A 100 18.08 3.79 28.16
CA LEU A 100 18.04 4.68 29.33
C LEU A 100 16.71 4.59 30.07
N TYR A 101 15.60 4.49 29.34
CA TYR A 101 14.27 4.37 29.93
C TYR A 101 14.11 3.07 30.73
N LYS A 102 14.47 1.93 30.13
CA LYS A 102 14.37 0.59 30.74
C LYS A 102 15.21 0.50 32.02
N ASN A 103 16.44 1.02 31.99
CA ASN A 103 17.32 1.06 33.17
C ASN A 103 16.68 1.83 34.33
N ALA A 104 15.99 2.93 34.06
CA ALA A 104 15.32 3.74 35.08
C ALA A 104 13.96 3.16 35.53
N HIS A 105 13.30 2.34 34.70
CA HIS A 105 11.91 1.89 34.90
C HIS A 105 11.77 0.36 35.01
N LYS A 106 12.82 -0.36 35.42
CA LYS A 106 12.80 -1.82 35.64
C LYS A 106 12.30 -2.57 34.40
N ASP A 107 12.95 -2.33 33.25
CA ASP A 107 12.68 -2.98 31.97
C ASP A 107 11.28 -2.75 31.37
N LYS A 108 10.48 -1.83 31.92
CA LYS A 108 9.20 -1.44 31.32
C LYS A 108 9.44 -0.82 29.93
N PRO A 109 8.61 -1.17 28.93
CA PRO A 109 8.73 -0.57 27.61
C PRO A 109 8.39 0.92 27.64
N MET A 110 9.16 1.73 26.92
CA MET A 110 8.85 3.13 26.69
C MET A 110 7.68 3.19 25.71
N LYS A 111 6.49 3.56 26.17
CA LYS A 111 5.30 3.73 25.29
C LYS A 111 5.34 5.06 24.52
N ILE A 112 5.76 6.11 25.23
CA ILE A 112 5.86 7.47 24.72
C ILE A 112 7.34 7.87 24.73
N PRO A 113 7.91 8.33 23.60
CA PRO A 113 9.29 8.82 23.55
C PRO A 113 9.47 10.04 24.46
N ILE A 114 10.18 9.87 25.59
CA ILE A 114 10.45 10.95 26.55
C ILE A 114 11.92 11.04 26.93
N CYS A 115 12.38 12.26 27.19
CA CYS A 115 13.71 12.50 27.73
C CYS A 115 13.67 12.44 29.26
N LEU A 116 14.22 11.39 29.86
CA LEU A 116 14.24 11.24 31.32
C LEU A 116 15.03 12.34 32.03
N THR A 117 16.16 12.77 31.47
CA THR A 117 17.00 13.84 32.07
C THR A 117 16.28 15.19 32.11
N CYS A 118 15.39 15.44 31.16
CA CYS A 118 14.70 16.73 31.03
C CYS A 118 13.27 16.70 31.58
N SER A 119 12.72 15.52 31.81
CA SER A 119 11.41 15.32 32.41
C SER A 119 11.49 15.50 33.92
N THR A 120 10.43 16.07 34.49
CA THR A 120 10.28 16.31 35.92
C THR A 120 8.94 15.76 36.38
N LYS A 121 8.71 15.66 37.69
CA LYS A 121 7.41 15.26 38.24
C LYS A 121 6.24 16.13 37.74
N LYS A 122 6.51 17.40 37.38
CA LYS A 122 5.49 18.38 36.95
C LYS A 122 5.38 18.53 35.42
N SER A 123 6.36 18.04 34.65
CA SER A 123 6.38 18.23 33.20
C SER A 123 7.18 17.12 32.53
N THR A 124 6.52 16.37 31.64
CA THR A 124 7.16 15.42 30.74
C THR A 124 7.74 16.16 29.54
N LYS A 125 8.98 15.81 29.16
CA LYS A 125 9.63 16.34 27.96
C LYS A 125 9.67 15.26 26.90
N GLN A 126 8.69 15.32 26.00
CA GLN A 126 8.58 14.44 24.85
C GLN A 126 9.76 14.66 23.90
N LEU A 127 10.25 13.56 23.33
CA LEU A 127 11.25 13.57 22.28
C LEU A 127 10.56 13.84 20.94
N VAL A 128 11.28 14.49 20.03
CA VAL A 128 10.77 14.81 18.70
C VAL A 128 11.49 13.94 17.68
N PRO A 129 10.76 13.17 16.84
CA PRO A 129 11.36 12.38 15.77
C PRO A 129 11.96 13.31 14.72
N THR A 130 12.98 12.84 14.02
CA THR A 130 13.53 13.59 12.90
C THR A 130 12.51 13.72 11.74
N GLY A 131 12.54 14.86 11.07
CA GLY A 131 11.75 15.11 9.87
C GLY A 131 12.44 14.69 8.58
N ILE A 132 13.70 14.20 8.63
CA ILE A 132 14.51 13.87 7.46
C ILE A 132 14.83 12.37 7.46
N ILE A 133 14.49 11.71 6.36
CA ILE A 133 14.70 10.29 6.12
C ILE A 133 15.39 10.10 4.77
N THR A 134 15.74 8.86 4.43
CA THR A 134 16.21 8.49 3.10
C THR A 134 15.28 7.48 2.45
N ILE A 135 15.04 7.64 1.15
CA ILE A 135 14.24 6.73 0.32
C ILE A 135 14.99 6.39 -0.97
N CYS A 136 14.69 5.26 -1.59
CA CYS A 136 15.21 4.93 -2.93
C CYS A 136 14.10 4.50 -3.89
N GLU A 137 14.42 4.43 -5.18
CA GLU A 137 13.51 4.06 -6.27
C GLU A 137 12.98 2.61 -6.17
N HIS A 138 13.69 1.74 -5.45
CA HIS A 138 13.18 0.39 -5.11
C HIS A 138 12.26 0.38 -3.88
N GLY A 139 11.88 1.55 -3.36
CA GLY A 139 10.92 1.74 -2.27
C GLY A 139 11.43 1.47 -0.85
N HIS A 140 12.73 1.18 -0.69
CA HIS A 140 13.37 1.11 0.63
C HIS A 140 13.36 2.47 1.33
N ILE A 141 13.36 2.45 2.66
CA ILE A 141 13.35 3.64 3.51
C ILE A 141 14.26 3.42 4.71
N ASP A 142 15.02 4.44 5.08
CA ASP A 142 15.94 4.38 6.22
C ASP A 142 16.09 5.76 6.87
N ASP A 143 16.63 5.78 8.08
CA ASP A 143 17.03 7.03 8.72
C ASP A 143 18.13 7.71 7.91
N PHE A 144 18.12 9.05 7.91
CA PHE A 144 19.22 9.81 7.32
C PHE A 144 20.55 9.46 8.00
N PRO A 145 21.68 9.39 7.27
CA PRO A 145 22.96 8.95 7.83
C PRO A 145 23.65 10.04 8.69
N TRP A 146 23.01 10.45 9.79
CA TRP A 146 23.37 11.59 10.64
C TRP A 146 24.84 11.62 11.08
N VAL A 147 25.35 10.49 11.57
CA VAL A 147 26.74 10.35 12.02
C VAL A 147 27.71 10.55 10.85
N LYS A 148 27.45 9.91 9.70
CA LYS A 148 28.31 10.06 8.52
C LYS A 148 28.26 11.50 8.01
N TRP A 149 27.08 12.11 8.00
CA TRP A 149 26.86 13.47 7.53
C TRP A 149 27.63 14.51 8.34
N VAL A 150 27.54 14.48 9.67
CA VAL A 150 28.18 15.50 10.52
C VAL A 150 29.71 15.51 10.41
N HIS A 151 30.31 14.34 10.20
CA HIS A 151 31.75 14.21 10.00
C HIS A 151 32.18 14.54 8.57
N PHE A 152 31.38 14.15 7.56
CA PHE A 152 31.65 14.42 6.15
C PHE A 152 31.49 15.91 5.80
N ARG A 153 30.42 16.56 6.25
CA ARG A 153 30.11 17.98 6.01
C ARG A 153 30.61 18.90 7.12
N ASN A 154 31.61 18.46 7.87
CA ASN A 154 32.18 19.24 8.95
C ASN A 154 32.73 20.59 8.43
N LYS A 155 32.42 21.69 9.14
CA LYS A 155 32.77 23.07 8.76
C LYS A 155 34.28 23.29 8.59
N SER A 156 35.11 22.58 9.36
CA SER A 156 36.58 22.68 9.29
C SER A 156 37.21 21.67 8.33
N GLY A 157 36.44 21.16 7.37
CA GLY A 157 36.86 20.07 6.47
C GLY A 157 36.45 18.69 7.00
N ARG A 158 36.42 17.71 6.10
CA ARG A 158 36.00 16.33 6.40
C ARG A 158 36.79 15.74 7.57
N LYS A 159 36.09 15.06 8.48
CA LYS A 159 36.66 14.25 9.56
C LYS A 159 36.29 12.78 9.38
N GLU A 160 37.10 11.89 9.92
CA GLU A 160 36.71 10.49 10.13
C GLU A 160 35.66 10.38 11.23
N ILE A 161 34.90 9.29 11.21
CA ILE A 161 33.87 9.03 12.22
C ILE A 161 34.57 8.66 13.54
N CYS A 162 34.30 9.39 14.62
CA CYS A 162 34.87 9.08 15.93
C CYS A 162 34.28 7.79 16.54
N GLU A 163 35.02 7.17 17.46
CA GLU A 163 34.64 5.88 18.09
C GLU A 163 33.29 5.90 18.81
N ASN A 164 32.95 6.98 19.52
CA ASN A 164 31.69 7.12 20.25
C ASN A 164 30.97 8.43 19.89
N PRO A 165 30.26 8.47 18.74
CA PRO A 165 29.62 9.68 18.25
C PRO A 165 28.39 10.04 19.08
N GLN A 166 28.44 11.17 19.76
CA GLN A 166 27.30 11.74 20.50
C GLN A 166 26.90 13.06 19.84
N ILE A 167 25.68 13.11 19.29
CA ILE A 167 25.24 14.26 18.49
C ILE A 167 24.29 15.15 19.30
N LEU A 168 24.49 16.45 19.19
CA LEU A 168 23.55 17.48 19.58
C LEU A 168 22.93 18.11 18.33
N MET A 169 21.61 18.24 18.31
CA MET A 169 20.89 18.96 17.25
C MET A 169 20.38 20.30 17.76
N LYS A 170 20.90 21.38 17.21
CA LYS A 170 20.56 22.77 17.53
C LYS A 170 19.75 23.37 16.39
N THR A 171 18.79 24.22 16.75
CA THR A 171 18.01 25.01 15.79
C THR A 171 18.42 26.47 15.95
N GLY A 172 18.97 27.09 14.91
CA GLY A 172 19.35 28.49 14.88
C GLY A 172 18.14 29.41 14.95
N LYS A 173 18.30 30.57 15.59
CA LYS A 173 17.21 31.56 15.77
C LYS A 173 16.99 32.45 14.53
N SER A 174 17.92 32.49 13.59
CA SER A 174 17.99 33.50 12.51
C SER A 174 17.92 32.93 11.09
N ASN A 175 18.15 31.62 10.90
CA ASN A 175 18.20 31.01 9.57
C ASN A 175 16.93 30.20 9.31
N LEU A 176 16.22 30.54 8.23
CA LEU A 176 15.03 29.84 7.77
C LEU A 176 15.45 28.56 7.00
N GLY A 177 14.64 27.49 7.11
CA GLY A 177 14.85 26.24 6.40
C GLY A 177 15.98 25.36 6.96
N LEU A 178 16.61 24.57 6.09
CA LEU A 178 17.57 23.51 6.47
C LEU A 178 18.90 24.05 7.02
N GLU A 179 19.28 25.26 6.66
CA GLU A 179 20.49 25.90 7.18
C GLU A 179 20.35 26.30 8.66
N GLY A 180 19.12 26.32 9.19
CA GLY A 180 18.84 26.52 10.60
C GLY A 180 19.09 25.29 11.47
N ILE A 181 19.27 24.09 10.90
CA ILE A 181 19.59 22.87 11.67
C ILE A 181 21.10 22.68 11.71
N GLU A 182 21.67 22.76 12.90
CA GLU A 182 23.10 22.53 13.16
C GLU A 182 23.29 21.27 14.00
N LEU A 183 24.21 20.41 13.56
CA LEU A 183 24.61 19.18 14.22
C LEU A 183 26.02 19.36 14.79
N GLU A 184 26.21 18.96 16.03
CA GLU A 184 27.51 18.98 16.70
C GLU A 184 27.79 17.61 17.33
N CYS A 185 28.92 17.00 16.99
CA CYS A 185 29.40 15.77 17.60
C CYS A 185 30.32 16.09 18.80
N SER A 186 30.38 15.19 19.78
CA SER A 186 31.29 15.25 20.92
C SER A 186 32.77 15.37 20.55
N CYS A 187 33.18 14.89 19.36
CA CYS A 187 34.55 15.05 18.82
C CYS A 187 34.83 16.46 18.24
N GLY A 188 33.87 17.38 18.35
CA GLY A 188 33.95 18.74 17.82
C GLY A 188 33.63 18.87 16.32
N ALA A 189 33.16 17.81 15.65
CA ALA A 189 32.64 17.92 14.28
C ALA A 189 31.32 18.70 14.28
N LYS A 190 31.17 19.67 13.36
CA LYS A 190 30.00 20.55 13.24
C LYS A 190 29.56 20.67 11.79
N ALA A 191 28.29 20.40 11.50
CA ALA A 191 27.72 20.51 10.17
C ALA A 191 26.31 21.10 10.21
N ASN A 192 25.86 21.72 9.12
CA ASN A 192 24.45 22.06 8.93
C ASN A 192 23.80 21.09 7.91
N MET A 193 22.51 21.23 7.67
CA MET A 193 21.78 20.38 6.72
C MET A 193 21.77 20.92 5.27
N LYS A 194 22.61 21.92 4.96
CA LYS A 194 22.70 22.48 3.60
C LYS A 194 23.17 21.41 2.61
N GLY A 195 22.36 21.19 1.57
CA GLY A 195 22.63 20.19 0.54
C GLY A 195 22.25 18.76 0.92
N ALA A 196 21.60 18.53 2.08
CA ALA A 196 21.18 17.18 2.48
C ALA A 196 20.17 16.55 1.50
N PHE A 197 19.39 17.38 0.79
CA PHE A 197 18.36 16.97 -0.17
C PHE A 197 18.85 16.94 -1.62
N MET A 198 20.16 17.02 -1.85
CA MET A 198 20.70 16.86 -3.20
C MET A 198 20.41 15.44 -3.69
N ARG A 199 19.63 15.34 -4.78
CA ARG A 199 19.30 14.08 -5.43
C ARG A 199 20.42 13.72 -6.41
N LEU A 200 21.02 12.56 -6.20
CA LEU A 200 21.84 11.89 -7.20
C LEU A 200 20.91 11.45 -8.33
N LYS A 201 21.11 11.92 -9.56
CA LYS A 201 20.40 11.33 -10.70
C LYS A 201 21.01 9.96 -10.99
N SER A 202 20.17 8.98 -11.33
CA SER A 202 20.57 7.61 -11.66
C SER A 202 21.73 7.60 -12.67
N SER A 203 22.61 6.60 -12.54
CA SER A 203 23.99 6.44 -13.05
C SER A 203 24.28 6.68 -14.56
N LYS A 204 23.39 7.29 -15.34
CA LYS A 204 23.54 7.51 -16.79
C LYS A 204 23.83 8.94 -17.22
N SER A 205 23.73 9.95 -16.34
CA SER A 205 24.17 11.31 -16.66
C SER A 205 25.47 11.64 -15.94
N ASN A 206 26.39 12.28 -16.65
CA ASN A 206 27.56 12.96 -16.10
C ASN A 206 27.18 13.87 -14.91
N ASP A 207 27.14 13.31 -13.70
CA ASP A 207 27.05 14.02 -12.42
C ASP A 207 28.41 14.72 -12.17
N TYR A 208 28.76 15.67 -13.03
CA TYR A 208 29.89 16.56 -12.83
C TYR A 208 29.64 17.32 -11.53
N GLY A 209 30.37 16.95 -10.47
CA GLY A 209 30.44 17.73 -9.23
C GLY A 209 29.86 17.08 -7.96
N VAL A 210 29.34 15.84 -7.99
CA VAL A 210 28.99 15.14 -6.74
C VAL A 210 30.14 14.26 -6.27
N PRO A 211 30.76 14.55 -5.09
CA PRO A 211 31.88 13.76 -4.57
C PRO A 211 31.54 12.27 -4.49
N SER A 212 32.48 11.39 -4.86
CA SER A 212 32.29 9.93 -4.83
C SER A 212 31.88 9.44 -3.44
N GLU A 213 32.36 10.09 -2.39
CA GLU A 213 32.04 9.75 -1.00
C GLU A 213 30.64 10.16 -0.58
N TYR A 214 30.04 11.17 -1.24
CA TYR A 214 28.62 11.46 -1.09
C TYR A 214 27.79 10.30 -1.67
N LYS A 215 28.19 9.76 -2.83
CA LYS A 215 27.54 8.57 -3.42
C LYS A 215 27.63 7.36 -2.49
N GLU A 216 28.79 7.10 -1.90
CA GLU A 216 28.98 6.03 -0.91
C GLU A 216 28.10 6.19 0.33
N MET A 217 27.95 7.42 0.85
CA MET A 217 27.11 7.69 2.02
C MET A 217 25.64 7.36 1.77
N PHE A 218 25.18 7.60 0.55
CA PHE A 218 23.78 7.46 0.16
C PHE A 218 23.49 6.16 -0.61
N LYS A 219 24.40 5.18 -0.62
CA LYS A 219 24.07 3.82 -1.07
C LYS A 219 22.88 3.29 -0.27
N CYS A 220 21.85 2.81 -0.97
CA CYS A 220 20.67 2.28 -0.30
C CYS A 220 21.04 1.09 0.58
N SER A 221 20.61 1.12 1.85
CA SER A 221 20.83 0.04 2.81
C SER A 221 19.99 -1.20 2.51
N GLY A 222 18.96 -1.09 1.66
CA GLY A 222 17.98 -2.14 1.43
C GLY A 222 17.03 -2.36 2.62
N ASN A 223 16.98 -1.43 3.58
CA ASN A 223 16.14 -1.57 4.76
C ASN A 223 14.65 -1.36 4.44
N SER A 224 13.82 -2.21 5.05
CA SER A 224 12.35 -2.18 4.98
C SER A 224 11.77 -2.27 6.40
N PRO A 225 11.75 -1.17 7.17
CA PRO A 225 11.38 -1.18 8.59
C PRO A 225 10.00 -1.78 8.87
N TRP A 226 8.99 -1.48 8.01
CA TRP A 226 7.63 -2.01 8.14
C TRP A 226 7.55 -3.54 8.08
N TYR A 227 8.54 -4.19 7.46
CA TYR A 227 8.59 -5.63 7.31
C TYR A 227 9.72 -6.27 8.12
N ASN A 228 10.50 -5.47 8.84
CA ASN A 228 11.70 -5.90 9.56
C ASN A 228 12.63 -6.79 8.69
N LYS A 229 12.79 -6.42 7.42
CA LYS A 229 13.68 -7.10 6.46
C LYS A 229 14.69 -6.12 5.89
N LYS A 230 15.80 -6.69 5.42
CA LYS A 230 16.85 -5.98 4.72
C LYS A 230 17.21 -6.75 3.45
N VAL A 231 17.18 -6.08 2.31
CA VAL A 231 17.69 -6.61 1.05
C VAL A 231 19.20 -6.41 1.03
N ASN A 232 19.96 -7.49 0.84
CA ASN A 232 21.43 -7.45 0.98
C ASN A 232 22.14 -6.55 -0.06
N LYS A 233 21.55 -6.37 -1.26
CA LYS A 233 22.17 -5.60 -2.36
C LYS A 233 21.11 -4.84 -3.15
N CYS A 234 20.81 -3.60 -2.74
CA CYS A 234 20.08 -2.66 -3.58
C CYS A 234 21.05 -1.94 -4.51
N THR A 235 20.75 -1.89 -5.81
CA THR A 235 21.60 -1.25 -6.84
C THR A 235 21.39 0.26 -6.95
N LYS A 236 20.37 0.80 -6.28
CA LYS A 236 19.98 2.21 -6.35
C LYS A 236 20.62 3.03 -5.22
N TYR A 237 20.82 4.31 -5.49
CA TYR A 237 21.12 5.28 -4.44
C TYR A 237 19.84 5.72 -3.73
N SER A 238 19.96 5.96 -2.44
CA SER A 238 18.95 6.66 -1.66
C SER A 238 19.17 8.17 -1.74
N PHE A 239 18.16 8.96 -1.42
CA PHE A 239 18.29 10.41 -1.25
C PHE A 239 17.43 10.87 -0.09
N ALA A 240 17.78 12.02 0.48
CA ALA A 240 17.03 12.54 1.61
C ALA A 240 15.66 13.09 1.15
N SER A 241 14.63 12.78 1.92
CA SER A 241 13.30 13.36 1.75
C SER A 241 12.75 13.79 3.11
N GLN A 242 11.80 14.73 3.08
CA GLN A 242 11.07 15.10 4.27
C GLN A 242 10.08 13.98 4.54
N ARG A 243 9.92 13.62 5.81
CA ARG A 243 9.05 12.52 6.24
C ARG A 243 7.61 12.64 5.73
N GLY A 244 7.10 13.87 5.62
CA GLY A 244 5.74 14.18 5.14
C GLY A 244 5.66 14.51 3.65
N ALA A 245 6.72 14.33 2.86
CA ALA A 245 6.67 14.60 1.42
C ALA A 245 5.84 13.54 0.69
N SER A 246 5.11 13.95 -0.36
CA SER A 246 4.24 13.06 -1.16
C SER A 246 5.00 11.92 -1.82
N ASN A 247 6.26 12.15 -2.19
CA ASN A 247 7.12 11.14 -2.80
C ASN A 247 7.56 10.02 -1.84
N VAL A 248 7.24 10.13 -0.55
CA VAL A 248 7.60 9.11 0.41
C VAL A 248 6.69 7.90 0.25
N TYR A 249 5.40 8.03 -0.07
CA TYR A 249 4.51 6.89 -0.17
C TYR A 249 3.40 7.13 -1.19
N TYR A 250 3.38 6.30 -2.24
CA TYR A 250 2.30 6.25 -3.21
C TYR A 250 1.61 4.88 -3.10
N PRO A 251 0.38 4.80 -2.58
CA PRO A 251 -0.35 3.54 -2.53
C PRO A 251 -0.72 3.08 -3.94
N LYS A 252 -0.62 1.78 -4.19
CA LYS A 252 -1.15 1.12 -5.38
C LYS A 252 -2.43 0.40 -4.97
N ILE A 253 -3.56 0.94 -5.41
CA ILE A 253 -4.89 0.46 -5.04
C ILE A 253 -5.59 -0.02 -6.30
N GLU A 254 -6.07 -1.26 -6.26
CA GLU A 254 -6.98 -1.78 -7.28
C GLU A 254 -8.38 -1.92 -6.69
N SER A 255 -9.37 -1.50 -7.45
CA SER A 255 -10.77 -1.42 -7.03
C SER A 255 -11.64 -2.23 -7.97
N SER A 256 -12.71 -2.78 -7.42
CA SER A 256 -13.72 -3.52 -8.15
C SER A 256 -15.10 -3.14 -7.64
N ILE A 257 -16.00 -2.81 -8.56
CA ILE A 257 -17.43 -2.76 -8.31
C ILE A 257 -17.97 -4.19 -8.26
N ILE A 258 -18.72 -4.53 -7.21
CA ILE A 258 -19.41 -5.82 -7.14
C ILE A 258 -20.62 -5.81 -8.09
N ILE A 259 -20.46 -6.43 -9.26
CA ILE A 259 -21.50 -6.57 -10.28
C ILE A 259 -22.18 -7.94 -10.15
N PRO A 260 -23.52 -8.07 -10.15
CA PRO A 260 -24.18 -9.37 -10.16
C PRO A 260 -24.06 -10.10 -11.52
N PRO A 261 -24.05 -11.45 -11.59
CA PRO A 261 -24.59 -12.41 -10.61
C PRO A 261 -23.65 -12.75 -9.45
N TYR A 262 -22.45 -12.14 -9.40
CA TYR A 262 -21.51 -12.26 -8.28
C TYR A 262 -22.06 -11.72 -6.93
N SER A 263 -23.27 -11.15 -6.91
CA SER A 263 -24.01 -10.81 -5.69
C SER A 263 -24.82 -12.00 -5.15
N ASP A 264 -24.31 -12.55 -4.04
CA ASP A 264 -25.00 -13.08 -2.87
C ASP A 264 -25.99 -14.25 -2.94
N THR A 265 -26.54 -14.70 -4.06
CA THR A 265 -27.41 -15.91 -4.05
C THR A 265 -26.89 -17.10 -4.82
N LEU A 266 -26.25 -16.91 -5.98
CA LEU A 266 -25.72 -18.03 -6.77
C LEU A 266 -24.36 -18.45 -6.22
N ASN A 267 -23.36 -17.56 -6.25
CA ASN A 267 -22.01 -17.87 -5.77
C ASN A 267 -22.00 -18.26 -4.29
N SER A 268 -22.76 -17.57 -3.43
CA SER A 268 -22.82 -17.93 -2.01
C SER A 268 -23.37 -19.34 -1.79
N LYS A 269 -24.44 -19.74 -2.49
CA LYS A 269 -25.03 -21.08 -2.39
C LYS A 269 -24.12 -22.14 -3.02
N VAL A 270 -23.49 -21.84 -4.15
CA VAL A 270 -22.51 -22.71 -4.79
C VAL A 270 -21.31 -22.91 -3.87
N LEU A 271 -20.67 -21.84 -3.39
CA LEU A 271 -19.48 -21.89 -2.54
C LEU A 271 -19.76 -22.44 -1.13
N SER A 272 -21.00 -22.37 -0.64
CA SER A 272 -21.44 -22.98 0.62
C SER A 272 -21.99 -24.40 0.47
N SER A 273 -22.10 -24.93 -0.76
CA SER A 273 -22.58 -26.28 -1.02
C SER A 273 -21.56 -27.36 -0.62
N LYS A 274 -22.05 -28.54 -0.24
CA LYS A 274 -21.21 -29.71 0.03
C LYS A 274 -20.56 -30.24 -1.25
N GLY A 275 -21.24 -30.08 -2.38
CA GLY A 275 -20.71 -30.39 -3.70
C GLY A 275 -19.45 -29.58 -4.00
N TYR A 276 -19.46 -28.27 -3.69
CA TYR A 276 -18.29 -27.40 -3.89
C TYR A 276 -17.10 -27.79 -3.01
N ASP A 277 -17.32 -28.11 -1.73
CA ASP A 277 -16.25 -28.60 -0.85
C ASP A 277 -15.59 -29.88 -1.39
N THR A 278 -16.36 -30.72 -2.07
CA THR A 278 -15.89 -31.96 -2.70
C THR A 278 -15.13 -31.64 -3.99
N PHE A 279 -15.72 -30.84 -4.87
CA PHE A 279 -15.09 -30.32 -6.09
C PHE A 279 -13.70 -29.73 -5.78
N LYS A 280 -13.60 -28.85 -4.78
CA LYS A 280 -12.35 -28.20 -4.38
C LYS A 280 -11.27 -29.19 -3.94
N LYS A 281 -11.64 -30.21 -3.14
CA LYS A 281 -10.69 -31.27 -2.72
C LYS A 281 -10.17 -32.10 -3.89
N PHE A 282 -11.02 -32.37 -4.88
CA PHE A 282 -10.63 -33.09 -6.08
C PHE A 282 -9.78 -32.24 -7.01
N LEU A 283 -10.15 -30.98 -7.21
CA LEU A 283 -9.36 -29.99 -7.94
C LEU A 283 -7.96 -29.82 -7.34
N ASP A 284 -7.84 -29.60 -6.02
CA ASP A 284 -6.55 -29.50 -5.33
C ASP A 284 -5.68 -30.76 -5.52
N ARG A 285 -6.31 -31.94 -5.54
CA ARG A 285 -5.63 -33.21 -5.77
C ARG A 285 -5.18 -33.37 -7.22
N ALA A 286 -6.00 -32.95 -8.18
CA ALA A 286 -5.68 -32.98 -9.61
C ALA A 286 -4.51 -32.06 -9.92
N ILE A 287 -4.50 -30.84 -9.37
CA ILE A 287 -3.42 -29.86 -9.48
C ILE A 287 -2.12 -30.45 -8.91
N LYS A 288 -2.15 -30.98 -7.69
CA LYS A 288 -0.96 -31.57 -7.05
C LYS A 288 -0.37 -32.75 -7.83
N LYS A 289 -1.20 -33.45 -8.61
CA LYS A 289 -0.79 -34.61 -9.43
C LYS A 289 -0.52 -34.24 -10.90
N ASN A 290 -0.63 -32.97 -11.26
CA ASN A 290 -0.51 -32.48 -12.64
C ASN A 290 -1.48 -33.19 -13.61
N LYS A 291 -2.74 -33.36 -13.20
CA LYS A 291 -3.80 -34.04 -13.96
C LYS A 291 -5.04 -33.15 -14.17
N LEU A 292 -4.82 -31.85 -14.40
CA LEU A 292 -5.91 -30.88 -14.52
C LEU A 292 -6.76 -31.13 -15.77
N GLU A 293 -6.15 -31.36 -16.94
CA GLU A 293 -6.87 -31.67 -18.19
C GLU A 293 -7.79 -32.88 -18.02
N ARG A 294 -7.28 -33.97 -17.47
CA ARG A 294 -8.09 -35.18 -17.21
C ARG A 294 -9.28 -34.90 -16.28
N PHE A 295 -9.09 -34.06 -15.26
CA PHE A 295 -10.18 -33.66 -14.36
C PHE A 295 -11.23 -32.83 -15.09
N MET A 296 -10.81 -31.96 -16.01
CA MET A 296 -11.73 -31.17 -16.83
C MET A 296 -12.55 -32.04 -17.79
N ASP A 297 -11.94 -33.07 -18.38
CA ASP A 297 -12.59 -33.94 -19.35
C ASP A 297 -13.48 -35.02 -18.71
N GLU A 298 -13.07 -35.59 -17.57
CA GLU A 298 -13.74 -36.76 -16.99
C GLU A 298 -14.67 -36.41 -15.82
N ASP A 299 -14.33 -35.41 -15.00
CA ASP A 299 -14.98 -35.21 -13.69
C ASP A 299 -15.75 -33.87 -13.58
N PHE A 300 -15.34 -32.84 -14.32
CA PHE A 300 -15.84 -31.47 -14.12
C PHE A 300 -17.35 -31.32 -14.33
N GLU A 301 -17.89 -31.94 -15.39
CA GLU A 301 -19.30 -31.83 -15.75
C GLU A 301 -20.20 -32.51 -14.72
N ASP A 302 -19.75 -33.63 -14.15
CA ASP A 302 -20.43 -34.33 -13.05
C ASP A 302 -20.50 -33.45 -11.78
N PHE A 303 -19.40 -32.81 -11.41
CA PHE A 303 -19.38 -31.88 -10.28
C PHE A 303 -20.27 -30.66 -10.49
N ALA A 304 -20.28 -30.09 -11.70
CA ALA A 304 -21.15 -28.96 -12.04
C ALA A 304 -22.63 -29.37 -11.95
N SER A 305 -22.98 -30.56 -12.45
CA SER A 305 -24.33 -31.12 -12.40
C SER A 305 -24.79 -31.39 -10.97
N ASP A 306 -23.92 -31.95 -10.13
CA ASP A 306 -24.26 -32.26 -8.74
C ASP A 306 -24.44 -31.01 -7.88
N ILE A 307 -23.60 -29.99 -8.08
CA ILE A 307 -23.74 -28.70 -7.39
C ILE A 307 -25.00 -27.96 -7.89
N ALA A 308 -25.32 -28.05 -9.18
CA ALA A 308 -26.56 -27.50 -9.73
C ALA A 308 -27.81 -28.14 -9.10
N LYS A 309 -27.83 -29.46 -8.95
CA LYS A 309 -28.91 -30.19 -8.23
C LYS A 309 -29.00 -29.79 -6.76
N GLU A 310 -27.87 -29.64 -6.07
CA GLU A 310 -27.84 -29.26 -4.65
C GLU A 310 -28.34 -27.81 -4.43
N THR A 311 -27.97 -26.90 -5.33
CA THR A 311 -28.24 -25.47 -5.17
C THR A 311 -29.54 -25.00 -5.84
N GLY A 312 -30.12 -25.82 -6.71
CA GLY A 312 -31.34 -25.52 -7.46
C GLY A 312 -31.14 -24.52 -8.61
N PHE A 313 -29.91 -24.41 -9.12
CA PHE A 313 -29.56 -23.53 -10.23
C PHE A 313 -29.31 -24.31 -11.52
N ASP A 314 -29.21 -23.57 -12.62
CA ASP A 314 -28.86 -24.14 -13.92
C ASP A 314 -27.40 -24.61 -13.94
N THR A 315 -27.15 -25.79 -14.49
CA THR A 315 -25.82 -26.39 -14.66
C THR A 315 -24.88 -25.47 -15.42
N ASP A 316 -25.36 -24.76 -16.45
CA ASP A 316 -24.53 -23.85 -17.22
C ASP A 316 -24.01 -22.69 -16.35
N LYS A 317 -24.88 -22.15 -15.49
CA LYS A 317 -24.52 -21.07 -14.56
C LYS A 317 -23.55 -21.53 -13.48
N VAL A 318 -23.73 -22.73 -12.96
CA VAL A 318 -22.80 -23.33 -11.99
C VAL A 318 -21.45 -23.64 -12.65
N SER A 319 -21.46 -24.13 -13.89
CA SER A 319 -20.23 -24.46 -14.63
C SER A 319 -19.35 -23.24 -14.86
N ILE A 320 -19.96 -22.07 -15.15
CA ILE A 320 -19.24 -20.80 -15.27
C ILE A 320 -18.56 -20.44 -13.95
N VAL A 321 -19.31 -20.48 -12.83
CA VAL A 321 -18.77 -20.21 -11.49
C VAL A 321 -17.62 -21.15 -11.12
N LEU A 322 -17.70 -22.43 -11.50
CA LEU A 322 -16.65 -23.40 -11.21
C LEU A 322 -15.43 -23.27 -12.13
N LYS A 323 -15.62 -22.91 -13.41
CA LYS A 323 -14.53 -22.62 -14.36
C LYS A 323 -13.72 -21.40 -13.91
N ASP A 324 -14.40 -20.37 -13.41
CA ASP A 324 -13.76 -19.18 -12.84
C ASP A 324 -12.87 -19.49 -11.62
N LEU A 325 -13.05 -20.65 -10.98
CA LEU A 325 -12.29 -21.11 -9.82
C LEU A 325 -11.14 -22.04 -10.16
N LEU A 326 -10.97 -22.42 -11.44
CA LEU A 326 -9.84 -23.22 -11.88
C LEU A 326 -8.55 -22.38 -11.80
N PRO A 327 -7.41 -22.97 -11.38
CA PRO A 327 -6.14 -22.27 -11.46
C PRO A 327 -5.84 -21.94 -12.92
N PHE A 328 -5.59 -20.67 -13.20
CA PHE A 328 -5.08 -20.23 -14.50
C PHE A 328 -3.87 -21.08 -14.90
N GLU A 329 -3.90 -21.64 -16.11
CA GLU A 329 -2.68 -22.11 -16.77
C GLU A 329 -1.66 -20.96 -16.78
N ASP A 330 -0.38 -21.29 -16.61
CA ASP A 330 0.78 -20.43 -16.92
C ASP A 330 0.85 -20.11 -18.43
N SER A 331 -0.26 -19.69 -19.02
CA SER A 331 -0.28 -18.98 -20.29
C SER A 331 0.20 -17.56 -20.02
N SER A 332 1.06 -17.07 -20.91
CA SER A 332 1.64 -15.72 -20.92
C SER A 332 0.67 -14.66 -20.40
N PRO A 333 1.14 -13.63 -19.67
CA PRO A 333 0.27 -12.63 -19.06
C PRO A 333 -0.73 -12.12 -20.09
N SER A 334 -1.99 -12.54 -20.00
CA SER A 334 -3.05 -11.68 -20.47
C SER A 334 -3.02 -10.53 -19.49
N THR A 335 -2.25 -9.50 -19.85
CA THR A 335 -2.33 -8.20 -19.20
C THR A 335 -3.76 -7.76 -19.46
N THR A 336 -4.69 -8.16 -18.59
CA THR A 336 -6.04 -7.62 -18.60
C THR A 336 -5.82 -6.16 -18.31
N THR A 337 -5.80 -5.34 -19.37
CA THR A 337 -5.52 -3.93 -19.22
C THR A 337 -6.61 -3.38 -18.31
N ARG A 338 -6.29 -2.39 -17.46
CA ARG A 338 -7.31 -1.77 -16.59
C ARG A 338 -8.56 -1.35 -17.37
N ASN A 339 -8.42 -1.06 -18.65
CA ASN A 339 -9.52 -0.75 -19.56
C ASN A 339 -10.46 -1.93 -19.79
N GLN A 340 -9.96 -3.14 -20.02
CA GLN A 340 -10.80 -4.35 -20.17
C GLN A 340 -11.57 -4.65 -18.88
N TYR A 341 -10.92 -4.54 -17.72
CA TYR A 341 -11.59 -4.72 -16.43
C TYR A 341 -12.71 -3.68 -16.21
N ARG A 342 -12.45 -2.43 -16.59
CA ARG A 342 -13.42 -1.33 -16.50
C ARG A 342 -14.53 -1.40 -17.53
N GLU A 343 -14.32 -2.09 -18.64
CA GLU A 343 -15.34 -2.30 -19.67
C GLU A 343 -16.50 -3.12 -19.10
N GLU A 344 -16.23 -4.17 -18.34
CA GLU A 344 -17.28 -4.93 -17.64
C GLU A 344 -18.04 -4.07 -16.62
N GLU A 345 -17.34 -3.22 -15.85
CA GLU A 345 -17.97 -2.27 -14.93
C GLU A 345 -18.83 -1.24 -15.67
N TYR A 346 -18.36 -0.76 -16.82
CA TYR A 346 -19.07 0.16 -17.68
C TYR A 346 -20.38 -0.47 -18.19
N GLU A 347 -20.32 -1.67 -18.75
CA GLU A 347 -21.47 -2.42 -19.27
C GLU A 347 -22.54 -2.62 -18.17
N ALA A 348 -22.11 -2.94 -16.94
CA ALA A 348 -23.02 -3.05 -15.83
C ALA A 348 -23.67 -1.72 -15.42
N LEU A 349 -22.90 -0.63 -15.40
CA LEU A 349 -23.39 0.69 -15.04
C LEU A 349 -24.36 1.26 -16.08
N ILE A 350 -24.19 0.96 -17.37
CA ILE A 350 -25.19 1.28 -18.41
C ILE A 350 -26.39 0.33 -18.42
N GLY A 351 -26.39 -0.70 -17.56
CA GLY A 351 -27.51 -1.61 -17.40
C GLY A 351 -27.60 -2.71 -18.46
N ASN A 352 -26.50 -3.06 -19.12
CA ASN A 352 -26.40 -4.23 -20.00
C ASN A 352 -26.21 -5.54 -19.20
N ILE A 353 -27.06 -5.71 -18.18
CA ILE A 353 -27.10 -6.86 -17.29
C ILE A 353 -28.54 -7.35 -17.13
N ASP A 354 -28.71 -8.60 -16.71
CA ASP A 354 -30.00 -9.21 -16.43
C ASP A 354 -30.86 -8.31 -15.52
N ALA A 355 -32.18 -8.25 -15.78
CA ALA A 355 -33.09 -7.41 -15.00
C ALA A 355 -33.07 -7.71 -13.48
N LYS A 356 -32.77 -8.96 -13.11
CA LYS A 356 -32.60 -9.39 -11.70
C LYS A 356 -31.30 -8.85 -11.08
N SER A 357 -30.27 -8.65 -11.90
CA SER A 357 -28.96 -8.12 -11.51
C SER A 357 -28.97 -6.59 -11.33
N LYS A 358 -29.97 -5.88 -11.86
CA LYS A 358 -30.09 -4.41 -11.70
C LYS A 358 -30.55 -3.97 -10.31
N LYS A 359 -31.10 -4.87 -9.50
CA LYS A 359 -31.68 -4.60 -8.17
C LYS A 359 -31.28 -5.67 -7.17
N THR A 360 -30.10 -5.52 -6.58
CA THR A 360 -29.58 -6.38 -5.52
C THR A 360 -29.23 -5.55 -4.28
N ASN A 361 -28.85 -6.20 -3.18
CA ASN A 361 -28.47 -5.50 -1.95
C ASN A 361 -27.19 -4.67 -2.12
N ASP A 362 -26.28 -5.14 -2.96
CA ASP A 362 -24.96 -4.53 -3.17
C ASP A 362 -24.86 -3.73 -4.48
N PHE A 363 -25.82 -3.87 -5.41
CA PHE A 363 -25.85 -3.15 -6.68
C PHE A 363 -27.29 -2.78 -7.07
N THR A 364 -27.61 -1.50 -7.13
CA THR A 364 -28.92 -1.01 -7.58
C THR A 364 -28.74 0.18 -8.49
N ILE A 365 -29.24 0.07 -9.73
CA ILE A 365 -29.19 1.12 -10.73
C ILE A 365 -30.57 1.46 -11.28
N GLU A 366 -30.77 2.72 -11.66
CA GLU A 366 -31.99 3.22 -12.28
C GLU A 366 -31.64 4.19 -13.41
N GLU A 367 -31.95 3.79 -14.63
CA GLU A 367 -31.80 4.64 -15.81
C GLU A 367 -32.80 5.79 -15.78
N GLN A 368 -32.32 7.00 -16.07
CA GLN A 368 -33.12 8.22 -16.10
C GLN A 368 -33.45 8.61 -17.55
N ASN A 369 -34.61 9.21 -17.76
CA ASN A 369 -34.98 9.73 -19.08
C ASN A 369 -34.27 11.06 -19.33
N LEU A 370 -33.36 11.08 -20.31
CA LEU A 370 -32.60 12.30 -20.68
C LEU A 370 -33.49 13.46 -21.10
N SER A 371 -34.67 13.17 -21.65
CA SER A 371 -35.62 14.20 -22.11
C SER A 371 -36.08 15.10 -20.97
N ASP A 372 -36.02 14.61 -19.73
CA ASP A 372 -36.42 15.35 -18.54
C ASP A 372 -35.41 16.46 -18.15
N TYR A 373 -34.19 16.43 -18.71
CA TYR A 373 -33.07 17.25 -18.24
C TYR A 373 -32.49 18.22 -19.29
N ASP A 374 -32.94 18.16 -20.56
CA ASP A 374 -32.47 19.02 -21.67
C ASP A 374 -30.93 19.11 -21.80
N ILE A 375 -30.26 17.94 -21.77
CA ILE A 375 -28.80 17.81 -21.81
C ILE A 375 -28.35 16.95 -23.00
N PRO A 376 -28.29 17.53 -24.23
CA PRO A 376 -28.04 16.78 -25.46
C PRO A 376 -26.64 16.18 -25.56
N ASN A 377 -25.71 16.65 -24.72
CA ASN A 377 -24.31 16.20 -24.69
C ASN A 377 -24.13 14.80 -24.07
N PHE A 378 -25.13 14.27 -23.37
CA PHE A 378 -25.07 12.98 -22.71
C PHE A 378 -25.98 11.97 -23.42
N SER A 379 -25.48 10.76 -23.61
CA SER A 379 -26.23 9.65 -24.21
C SER A 379 -26.96 8.81 -23.18
N LYS A 380 -26.54 8.86 -21.91
CA LYS A 380 -27.17 8.09 -20.83
C LYS A 380 -26.90 8.68 -19.44
N ILE A 381 -27.91 8.63 -18.57
CA ILE A 381 -27.77 8.94 -17.14
C ILE A 381 -28.33 7.77 -16.33
N VAL A 382 -27.53 7.25 -15.42
CA VAL A 382 -27.93 6.15 -14.54
C VAL A 382 -27.68 6.55 -13.10
N LEU A 383 -28.74 6.53 -12.30
CA LEU A 383 -28.65 6.72 -10.85
C LEU A 383 -28.23 5.40 -10.20
N VAL A 384 -27.07 5.41 -9.55
CA VAL A 384 -26.55 4.27 -8.80
C VAL A 384 -26.99 4.42 -7.35
N LYS A 385 -28.13 3.83 -6.99
CA LYS A 385 -28.71 3.92 -5.64
C LYS A 385 -27.96 3.10 -4.60
N ARG A 386 -27.30 2.01 -5.01
CA ARG A 386 -26.45 1.20 -4.14
C ARG A 386 -25.29 0.66 -4.94
N LEU A 387 -24.09 0.81 -4.41
CA LEU A 387 -22.87 0.31 -4.98
C LEU A 387 -21.97 -0.20 -3.85
N ARG A 388 -21.57 -1.48 -3.91
CA ARG A 388 -20.48 -2.02 -3.10
C ARG A 388 -19.22 -2.06 -3.94
N GLU A 389 -18.19 -1.39 -3.46
CA GLU A 389 -16.86 -1.34 -4.06
C GLU A 389 -15.87 -2.00 -3.10
N VAL A 390 -15.08 -2.93 -3.60
CA VAL A 390 -13.95 -3.52 -2.88
C VAL A 390 -12.67 -2.86 -3.36
N ARG A 391 -11.88 -2.32 -2.42
CA ARG A 391 -10.57 -1.71 -2.70
C ARG A 391 -9.47 -2.54 -2.05
N ALA A 392 -8.58 -3.09 -2.86
CA ALA A 392 -7.41 -3.84 -2.43
C ALA A 392 -6.14 -2.98 -2.55
N LEU A 393 -5.39 -2.89 -1.45
CA LEU A 393 -4.06 -2.28 -1.44
C LEU A 393 -3.04 -3.36 -1.83
N THR A 394 -2.67 -3.38 -3.11
CA THR A 394 -1.78 -4.41 -3.68
C THR A 394 -0.31 -4.11 -3.38
N GLY A 395 0.04 -2.83 -3.29
CA GLY A 395 1.40 -2.42 -3.04
C GLY A 395 1.55 -0.94 -2.79
N PHE A 396 2.79 -0.46 -2.85
CA PHE A 396 3.10 0.96 -2.85
C PHE A 396 4.45 1.21 -3.54
N SER A 397 4.67 2.42 -4.03
CA SER A 397 5.98 2.87 -4.50
C SER A 397 6.46 4.08 -3.69
N ARG A 398 7.74 4.43 -3.86
CA ARG A 398 8.33 5.68 -3.37
C ARG A 398 9.07 6.35 -4.51
N VAL A 399 9.41 7.62 -4.35
CA VAL A 399 10.08 8.48 -5.33
C VAL A 399 9.17 8.83 -6.50
N ASN A 400 8.74 7.83 -7.25
CA ASN A 400 7.87 7.97 -8.42
C ASN A 400 6.54 7.26 -8.15
N PRO A 401 5.39 7.83 -8.56
CA PRO A 401 4.10 7.17 -8.43
C PRO A 401 4.05 5.89 -9.30
N PRO A 402 3.27 4.88 -8.90
CA PRO A 402 3.09 3.68 -9.71
C PRO A 402 2.29 4.01 -10.96
N ASP A 403 2.48 3.22 -12.03
CA ASP A 403 1.59 3.30 -13.18
C ASP A 403 0.22 2.73 -12.79
N ASN A 404 -0.83 3.55 -12.90
CA ASN A 404 -2.18 3.14 -12.58
C ASN A 404 -2.89 2.45 -13.74
N ASN A 405 -2.32 2.43 -14.95
CA ASN A 405 -2.90 1.75 -16.11
C ASN A 405 -2.66 0.23 -16.11
N ILE A 406 -1.60 -0.21 -15.45
CA ILE A 406 -1.26 -1.63 -15.27
C ILE A 406 -2.00 -2.15 -14.04
N PHE A 407 -2.73 -3.26 -14.18
CA PHE A 407 -3.44 -3.87 -13.05
C PHE A 407 -2.51 -4.82 -12.28
N GLY A 408 -2.59 -4.84 -10.95
CA GLY A 408 -1.81 -5.77 -10.12
C GLY A 408 -0.33 -5.39 -9.92
N GLU A 409 0.55 -6.40 -9.87
CA GLU A 409 1.98 -6.27 -9.52
C GLU A 409 2.93 -6.39 -10.73
N GLU A 410 2.40 -6.40 -11.95
CA GLU A 410 3.19 -6.56 -13.19
C GLU A 410 3.96 -5.28 -13.56
N ASP A 411 4.73 -4.73 -12.62
CA ASP A 411 5.91 -3.92 -12.94
C ASP A 411 7.01 -4.88 -13.43
N ILE A 412 6.78 -5.52 -14.58
CA ILE A 412 7.73 -6.42 -15.23
C ILE A 412 8.82 -5.57 -15.89
N ASP A 413 9.94 -5.50 -15.18
CA ASP A 413 11.32 -5.11 -15.52
C ASP A 413 11.68 -4.57 -16.93
N ASP A 414 12.56 -3.56 -16.90
CA ASP A 414 13.70 -3.31 -17.81
C ASP A 414 13.59 -2.51 -19.12
N SER A 415 12.60 -1.62 -19.32
CA SER A 415 12.83 -0.45 -20.18
C SER A 415 12.11 0.83 -19.73
N CYS A 416 12.90 1.87 -19.49
CA CYS A 416 12.51 3.28 -19.37
C CYS A 416 11.85 3.78 -18.07
N ASN A 417 11.16 2.96 -17.25
CA ASN A 417 10.51 3.43 -16.02
C ASN A 417 11.21 2.95 -14.73
N ASP A 418 11.87 3.86 -14.01
CA ASP A 418 12.60 3.63 -12.75
C ASP A 418 11.69 3.38 -11.51
N THR A 419 10.41 3.02 -11.69
CA THR A 419 9.46 2.83 -10.57
C THR A 419 9.30 1.35 -10.25
N LYS A 420 9.58 0.95 -9.00
CA LYS A 420 9.32 -0.41 -8.52
C LYS A 420 8.24 -0.40 -7.44
N VAL A 421 7.09 -1.01 -7.72
CA VAL A 421 6.05 -1.26 -6.69
C VAL A 421 6.52 -2.34 -5.73
N ILE A 422 6.42 -2.05 -4.44
CA ILE A 422 6.59 -3.01 -3.35
C ILE A 422 5.25 -3.71 -3.14
N SER A 423 5.23 -4.99 -3.50
CA SER A 423 4.16 -5.93 -3.18
C SER A 423 3.87 -5.98 -1.67
N LEU A 424 2.59 -5.88 -1.32
CA LEU A 424 2.08 -6.14 0.03
C LEU A 424 1.42 -7.51 0.16
N ARG A 425 1.57 -8.36 -0.86
CA ARG A 425 1.04 -9.72 -0.87
C ARG A 425 1.60 -10.50 0.30
N SER A 426 0.70 -11.06 1.12
CA SER A 426 1.12 -11.98 2.17
C SER A 426 1.74 -13.23 1.53
N ARG A 427 2.99 -13.53 1.90
CA ARG A 427 3.77 -14.69 1.38
C ARG A 427 3.56 -15.98 2.18
N ASP A 428 2.52 -16.07 3.01
CA ASP A 428 2.16 -17.35 3.61
C ASP A 428 1.59 -18.26 2.52
N CYS A 429 2.35 -19.29 2.14
CA CYS A 429 2.11 -20.14 0.95
C CYS A 429 0.74 -20.84 0.96
N LYS A 430 0.04 -20.86 2.09
CA LYS A 430 -1.29 -21.48 2.23
C LYS A 430 -2.45 -20.49 2.10
N LYS A 431 -2.22 -19.17 2.22
CA LYS A 431 -3.27 -18.11 2.25
C LYS A 431 -2.71 -16.77 1.75
N SER A 432 -2.43 -16.66 0.45
CA SER A 432 -1.99 -15.39 -0.12
C SER A 432 -3.15 -14.39 -0.12
N PHE A 433 -2.91 -13.18 0.43
CA PHE A 433 -3.95 -12.15 0.54
C PHE A 433 -3.40 -10.74 0.41
N TYR A 434 -4.28 -9.80 0.02
CA TYR A 434 -4.06 -8.36 0.12
C TYR A 434 -4.95 -7.71 1.19
N PRO A 435 -4.46 -6.68 1.88
CA PRO A 435 -5.31 -5.76 2.63
C PRO A 435 -6.37 -5.15 1.73
N ALA A 436 -7.63 -5.20 2.15
CA ALA A 436 -8.74 -4.63 1.42
C ALA A 436 -9.78 -4.01 2.35
N SER A 437 -10.59 -3.12 1.78
CA SER A 437 -11.72 -2.48 2.47
C SER A 437 -12.92 -2.45 1.55
N GLU A 438 -14.11 -2.58 2.14
CA GLU A 438 -15.37 -2.41 1.44
C GLU A 438 -15.90 -1.00 1.65
N VAL A 439 -16.34 -0.39 0.56
CA VAL A 439 -17.02 0.91 0.57
C VAL A 439 -18.39 0.70 -0.03
N ARG A 440 -19.42 1.14 0.70
CA ARG A 440 -20.78 1.24 0.16
C ARG A 440 -21.08 2.69 -0.15
N GLY A 441 -21.66 2.94 -1.31
CA GLY A 441 -21.96 4.29 -1.76
C GLY A 441 -23.16 4.35 -2.70
N GLU A 442 -23.46 5.58 -3.06
CA GLU A 442 -24.44 5.97 -4.08
C GLU A 442 -23.72 6.88 -5.07
N GLY A 443 -24.24 7.02 -6.27
CA GLY A 443 -23.61 7.84 -7.29
C GLY A 443 -24.46 8.07 -8.52
N ILE A 444 -23.89 8.80 -9.47
CA ILE A 444 -24.48 9.06 -10.77
C ILE A 444 -23.45 8.64 -11.81
N PHE A 445 -23.87 7.78 -12.73
CA PHE A 445 -23.11 7.45 -13.92
C PHE A 445 -23.64 8.26 -15.09
N ILE A 446 -22.73 8.87 -15.85
CA ILE A 446 -23.06 9.71 -17.00
C ILE A 446 -22.24 9.22 -18.19
N GLU A 447 -22.93 8.86 -19.26
CA GLU A 447 -22.32 8.53 -20.54
C GLU A 447 -22.34 9.77 -21.45
N ILE A 448 -21.18 10.18 -21.94
CA ILE A 448 -21.05 11.28 -22.88
C ILE A 448 -21.37 10.77 -24.28
N ASN A 449 -22.09 11.57 -25.07
CA ASN A 449 -22.39 11.25 -26.45
C ASN A 449 -21.09 11.06 -27.27
N ASN A 450 -20.81 9.81 -27.63
CA ASN A 450 -19.57 9.42 -28.30
C ASN A 450 -19.42 10.04 -29.70
N ASP A 451 -20.53 10.30 -30.40
CA ASP A 451 -20.48 10.93 -31.73
C ASP A 451 -20.06 12.40 -31.65
N MET A 452 -20.47 13.09 -30.57
CA MET A 452 -20.01 14.44 -30.29
C MET A 452 -18.51 14.45 -29.94
N VAL A 453 -18.04 13.48 -29.16
CA VAL A 453 -16.62 13.33 -28.81
C VAL A 453 -15.79 13.07 -30.07
N LYS A 454 -16.22 12.14 -30.94
CA LYS A 454 -15.54 11.87 -32.22
C LYS A 454 -15.49 13.12 -33.10
N SER A 455 -16.62 13.82 -33.24
CA SER A 455 -16.69 15.06 -34.02
C SER A 455 -15.75 16.13 -33.47
N TRP A 456 -15.64 16.24 -32.15
CA TRP A 456 -14.72 17.16 -31.48
C TRP A 456 -13.25 16.78 -31.72
N ILE A 457 -12.90 15.50 -31.61
CA ILE A 457 -11.54 14.98 -31.90
C ILE A 457 -11.16 15.29 -33.36
N SER A 458 -12.03 14.97 -34.31
CA SER A 458 -11.81 15.24 -35.73
C SER A 458 -11.66 16.72 -36.03
N SER A 459 -12.36 17.58 -35.29
CA SER A 459 -12.27 19.05 -35.42
C SER A 459 -11.05 19.66 -34.72
N ASN A 460 -10.38 18.93 -33.83
CA ASN A 460 -9.25 19.41 -33.02
C ASN A 460 -8.03 18.47 -33.06
N PRO A 461 -7.42 18.21 -34.23
CA PRO A 461 -6.36 17.21 -34.39
C PRO A 461 -5.01 17.56 -33.72
N LYS A 462 -4.84 18.75 -33.14
CA LYS A 462 -3.55 19.21 -32.57
C LYS A 462 -3.36 18.96 -31.06
N ASN A 463 -4.30 18.30 -30.37
CA ASN A 463 -4.22 18.07 -28.93
C ASN A 463 -4.02 16.59 -28.52
N THR A 464 -3.69 15.71 -29.47
CA THR A 464 -3.22 14.34 -29.17
C THR A 464 -1.70 14.31 -29.31
N GLY A 465 -1.00 14.78 -28.28
CA GLY A 465 0.45 14.69 -28.13
C GLY A 465 0.81 13.91 -26.87
#